data_AF-K9EBM3-F1
#
_entry.id   AF-K9EBM3-F1
#
_cell.length_a   1.000
_cell.length_b   1.000
_cell.length_c   1.000
_cell.angle_alpha   90.00
_cell.angle_beta   90.00
_cell.angle_gamma   90.00
#
_symmetry.space_group_name_H-M   'P 1'
#
loop_
_entity.id
_entity.type
_entity.pdbx_description
1 polymer ?
#
loop_
_entity_poly.entity_id
_entity_poly.type
_entity_poly.pdbx_seq_one_letter_code
_entity_poly.pdbx_strand_id
1 'polypeptide(L)' 'MKQTLLMNAGLNFLFFLLFFFLLVQSLKESGFSLLTLLTALIASYDFVQATRHFMVYWNIRKGGK' A
#
# COMPACT_ATOMS: atom_id res chain seq x y z
N MET A 1 -18.83 -5.32 7.10
CA MET A 1 -18.18 -3.99 7.04
C MET A 1 -16.77 -3.98 7.65
N LYS A 2 -16.57 -4.30 8.95
CA LYS A 2 -15.23 -4.29 9.57
C LYS A 2 -14.25 -5.32 8.97
N GLN A 3 -14.72 -6.55 8.67
CA GLN A 3 -13.92 -7.57 7.98
C GLN A 3 -13.52 -7.15 6.56
N THR A 4 -14.43 -6.50 5.81
CA THR A 4 -14.15 -5.98 4.46
C THR A 4 -13.07 -4.91 4.47
N LEU A 5 -13.06 -4.01 5.46
CA LEU A 5 -12.01 -2.99 5.63
C LEU A 5 -10.65 -3.59 5.96
N LEU A 6 -10.60 -4.59 6.84
CA LEU A 6 -9.36 -5.32 7.16
C LEU A 6 -8.81 -6.07 5.95
N MET A 7 -9.67 -6.75 5.20
CA MET A 7 -9.29 -7.46 3.99
C MET A 7 -8.72 -6.51 2.93
N ASN A 8 -9.38 -5.36 2.72
CA ASN A 8 -8.89 -4.32 1.81
C ASN A 8 -7.56 -3.72 2.27
N ALA A 9 -7.40 -3.45 3.57
CA ALA A 9 -6.13 -2.98 4.13
C ALA A 9 -5.00 -4.00 3.94
N GLY A 10 -5.30 -5.28 4.18
CA GLY A 10 -4.35 -6.39 3.98
C GLY A 10 -3.93 -6.55 2.52
N LEU A 11 -4.89 -6.50 1.58
CA LEU A 11 -4.59 -6.55 0.14
C LEU A 11 -3.74 -5.35 -0.30
N ASN A 12 -4.06 -4.13 0.15
CA ASN A 12 -3.26 -2.95 -0.19
C ASN A 12 -1.82 -3.05 0.38
N PHE A 13 -1.63 -3.61 1.58
CA PHE A 13 -0.29 -3.89 2.10
C PHE A 13 0.46 -4.95 1.29
N LEU A 14 -0.25 -5.98 0.82
CA LEU A 14 0.32 -7.02 -0.04
C LEU A 14 0.79 -6.44 -1.38
N PHE A 15 -0.04 -5.61 -2.02
CA PHE A 15 0.33 -4.92 -3.25
C PHE A 15 1.47 -3.93 -3.04
N PHE A 16 1.45 -3.17 -1.95
CA PHE A 16 2.58 -2.31 -1.58
C PHE A 16 3.89 -3.10 -1.52
N LEU A 17 3.92 -4.24 -0.81
CA LEU A 17 5.13 -5.06 -0.71
C LEU A 17 5.59 -5.59 -2.08
N LEU A 18 4.65 -6.02 -2.92
CA LEU A 18 4.93 -6.47 -4.29
C LEU A 18 5.56 -5.35 -5.13
N PHE A 19 4.90 -4.18 -5.19
CA PHE A 19 5.36 -3.05 -6.00
C PHE A 19 6.64 -2.44 -5.44
N PHE A 20 6.82 -2.42 -4.13
CA PHE A 20 8.06 -1.99 -3.49
C PHE A 20 9.22 -2.93 -3.82
N PHE A 21 8.98 -4.25 -3.81
CA PHE A 21 10.00 -5.22 -4.23
C PHE A 21 10.39 -5.02 -5.71
N LEU A 22 9.40 -4.87 -6.60
CA LEU A 22 9.64 -4.60 -8.02
C LEU A 22 10.40 -3.29 -8.23
N LEU A 23 10.06 -2.25 -7.46
CA LEU A 23 10.76 -0.97 -7.48
C LEU A 23 12.24 -1.14 -7.10
N VAL A 24 12.53 -1.86 -6.02
CA VAL A 24 13.90 -2.11 -5.56
C VAL A 24 14.70 -2.90 -6.59
N GLN A 25 14.11 -3.94 -7.19
CA GLN A 25 14.77 -4.69 -8.27
C GLN A 25 15.02 -3.81 -9.51
N SER A 26 14.03 -3.03 -9.92
CA SER A 26 14.14 -2.16 -11.09
C SER A 26 15.17 -1.04 -10.88
N LEU A 27 15.27 -0.47 -9.67
CA LEU A 27 16.34 0.47 -9.29
C LEU A 27 17.72 -0.19 -9.34
N LYS A 28 17.83 -1.44 -8.89
CA LYS A 28 19.10 -2.20 -8.90
C LYS A 28 19.60 -2.51 -10.31
N GLU A 29 18.70 -2.87 -11.22
CA GLU A 29 19.09 -3.28 -12.59
C GLU A 29 19.20 -2.10 -13.56
N SER A 30 18.28 -1.14 -13.48
CA SER A 30 18.12 -0.10 -14.51
C SER A 30 18.31 1.34 -13.99
N GLY A 31 18.48 1.53 -12.68
CA GLY A 31 18.59 2.85 -12.07
C GLY A 31 17.27 3.64 -12.13
N PHE A 32 17.36 4.97 -12.14
CA PHE A 32 16.17 5.83 -12.27
C PHE A 32 15.63 5.79 -13.70
N SER A 33 14.50 5.12 -13.89
CA SER A 33 13.75 5.04 -15.15
C SER A 33 12.29 5.46 -14.95
N LEU A 34 11.58 5.77 -16.03
CA LEU A 34 10.14 6.07 -15.97
C LEU A 34 9.35 4.93 -15.29
N LEU A 35 9.76 3.68 -15.50
CA LEU A 35 9.14 2.50 -14.89
C LEU A 35 9.36 2.47 -13.37
N THR A 36 10.56 2.80 -12.88
CA THR A 36 10.81 2.95 -11.43
C THR A 36 9.96 4.06 -10.82
N LEU A 37 9.76 5.16 -11.54
CA LEU A 37 8.92 6.27 -11.08
C LEU A 37 7.45 5.86 -10.98
N LEU A 38 6.92 5.15 -11.98
CA LEU A 38 5.54 4.66 -11.97
C LEU A 38 5.31 3.61 -10.89
N THR A 39 6.24 2.66 -10.72
CA THR A 39 6.15 1.64 -9.67
C THR A 39 6.26 2.25 -8.27
N ALA A 40 7.10 3.29 -8.08
CA ALA A 40 7.16 4.04 -6.82
C ALA A 40 5.86 4.78 -6.51
N LEU A 41 5.22 5.38 -7.51
CA LEU A 41 3.92 6.04 -7.34
C LEU A 41 2.82 5.05 -6.93
N ILE A 42 2.76 3.89 -7.58
CA ILE A 42 1.80 2.84 -7.25
C ILE A 42 2.02 2.32 -5.83
N ALA A 43 3.28 1.97 -5.48
CA ALA A 43 3.61 1.53 -4.13
C ALA A 43 3.23 2.58 -3.07
N SER A 44 3.51 3.86 -3.33
CA SER A 44 3.16 4.94 -2.41
C SER A 44 1.65 5.09 -2.25
N TYR A 45 0.88 4.97 -3.34
CA TYR A 45 -0.57 5.02 -3.30
C TYR A 45 -1.17 3.86 -2.49
N ASP A 46 -0.69 2.63 -2.71
CA ASP A 46 -1.15 1.45 -2.00
C ASP A 46 -0.88 1.55 -0.50
N PHE A 47 0.31 2.06 -0.13
CA PHE A 47 0.67 2.30 1.27
C PHE A 47 -0.25 3.33 1.96
N VAL A 48 -0.55 4.45 1.28
CA VAL A 48 -1.45 5.49 1.82
C VAL A 48 -2.87 4.94 1.99
N GLN A 49 -3.39 4.21 1.00
CA GLN A 49 -4.70 3.58 1.07
C GLN A 49 -4.78 2.55 2.20
N ALA A 50 -3.77 1.68 2.34
CA ALA A 50 -3.70 0.70 3.41
C ALA A 50 -3.72 1.36 4.79
N THR A 51 -2.90 2.41 4.97
CA THR A 51 -2.82 3.19 6.21
C THR A 51 -4.14 3.87 6.53
N ARG A 52 -4.82 4.44 5.53
CA ARG A 52 -6.14 5.06 5.71
C ARG A 52 -7.19 4.04 6.16
N HIS A 53 -7.25 2.88 5.52
CA HIS A 53 -8.17 1.81 5.93
C HIS A 53 -7.87 1.30 7.34
N PHE A 54 -6.59 1.19 7.71
CA PHE A 54 -6.20 0.79 9.05
C PHE A 54 -6.61 1.82 10.10
N MET A 55 -6.41 3.12 9.84
CA MET A 55 -6.87 4.18 10.74
C MET A 55 -8.39 4.19 10.91
N VAL A 56 -9.13 4.04 9.81
CA VAL A 56 -10.61 3.94 9.87
C VAL A 56 -11.03 2.71 10.68
N TYR A 57 -10.43 1.55 10.42
CA TYR A 57 -10.68 0.34 11.19
C TYR A 57 -10.39 0.52 12.68
N TRP A 58 -9.26 1.17 13.00
CA TRP A 58 -8.85 1.44 14.38
C TRP A 58 -9.82 2.37 15.11
N ASN A 59 -10.27 3.44 14.46
CA ASN A 59 -11.27 4.36 14.99
C ASN A 59 -12.61 3.66 15.26
N ILE A 60 -13.08 2.84 14.31
CA ILE A 60 -14.30 2.02 14.48
C ILE A 60 -14.15 0.98 15.60
N ARG A 61 -12.95 0.45 15.83
CA ARG A 61 -12.67 -0.52 16.90
C ARG A 61 -12.62 0.14 18.28
N LYS A 62 -12.13 1.38 18.37
CA LYS A 62 -12.10 2.17 19.62
C LYS A 62 -13.46 2.76 20.01
N GLY A 63 -14.53 2.50 19.27
CA GLY A 63 -15.86 3.05 19.55
C GLY A 63 -16.06 4.48 19.04
N GLY A 64 -15.19 4.95 18.14
CA GLY A 64 -15.47 6.14 17.34
C GLY A 64 -16.66 5.85 16.44
N LYS A 65 -17.71 6.66 16.57
CA LYS A 65 -18.87 6.66 15.69
C LYS A 65 -18.46 6.92 14.24
#